data_AF-A0A971R646-F1
#
_entry.id   AF-A0A971R646-F1
#
_cell.length_a   1.000
_cell.length_b   1.000
_cell.length_c   1.000
_cell.angle_alpha   90.00
_cell.angle_beta   90.00
_cell.angle_gamma   90.00
#
_symmetry.space_group_name_H-M   'P 1'
#
loop_
_entity.id
_entity.type
_entity.pdbx_description
1 polymer ?
#
loop_
_entity_poly.entity_id
_entity_poly.type
_entity_poly.pdbx_seq_one_letter_code
_entity_poly.pdbx_strand_id
1 'polypeptide(L)' 'YVSLAKLVLATTKNQWHRIYLAQGIYAEVTLSYQHGAWQPQPWTYPDYASPGYLDLLAGVRRRYKTQLEQALATR' A
#
# COMPACT_ATOMS: atom_id res chain seq x y z
N TYR A 1 4.22 4.37 -1.10
CA TYR A 1 4.96 3.64 -0.06
C TYR A 1 4.10 2.48 0.47
N VAL A 2 4.72 1.50 1.12
CA VAL A 2 4.03 0.38 1.79
C VAL A 2 4.08 0.54 3.30
N SER A 3 3.01 0.16 4.00
CA SER A 3 3.00 -0.01 5.45
C SER A 3 2.29 -1.30 5.83
N LEU A 4 2.21 -1.61 7.13
CA LEU A 4 1.45 -2.77 7.60
C LEU A 4 -0.07 -2.67 7.35
N ALA A 5 -0.57 -1.46 7.11
CA ALA A 5 -2.00 -1.16 6.99
C ALA A 5 -2.44 -0.79 5.57
N LYS A 6 -1.53 -0.30 4.71
CA LYS A 6 -1.89 0.24 3.39
C LYS A 6 -0.75 0.24 2.39
N LEU A 7 -1.11 0.17 1.11
CA LEU A 7 -0.26 0.52 -0.02
C LEU A 7 -0.72 1.87 -0.58
N VAL A 8 0.20 2.82 -0.66
CA VAL A 8 -0.04 4.17 -1.20
C VAL A 8 0.74 4.36 -2.49
N LEU A 9 0.07 4.81 -3.55
CA LEU A 9 0.72 5.18 -4.82
C LEU A 9 0.83 6.70 -4.95
N ALA A 10 1.90 7.14 -5.61
CA ALA A 10 2.05 8.49 -6.10
C ALA A 10 1.60 8.55 -7.56
N THR A 11 0.84 9.57 -7.93
CA THR A 11 0.29 9.71 -9.28
C THR A 11 0.18 11.17 -9.68
N THR A 12 0.28 11.48 -10.97
CA THR A 12 0.02 12.81 -11.53
C THR A 12 -1.47 13.04 -11.83
N LYS A 13 -2.28 11.99 -11.76
CA LYS A 13 -3.71 12.05 -12.09
C LYS A 13 -4.47 12.59 -10.88
N ASN A 14 -5.06 13.77 -10.99
CA ASN A 14 -5.91 14.35 -9.94
C ASN A 14 -7.29 13.67 -9.92
N GLN A 15 -7.76 13.21 -8.76
CA GLN A 15 -9.10 12.64 -8.52
C GLN A 15 -9.56 12.95 -7.09
N TRP A 16 -10.88 12.94 -6.85
CA TRP A 16 -11.50 13.34 -5.58
C TRP A 16 -11.01 12.56 -4.33
N HIS A 17 -10.60 11.29 -4.50
CA HIS A 17 -10.08 10.45 -3.42
C HIS A 17 -8.56 10.56 -3.23
N ARG A 18 -7.90 11.45 -3.98
CA ARG A 18 -6.44 11.61 -3.97
C ARG A 18 -6.05 12.87 -3.23
N ILE A 19 -5.04 12.75 -2.39
CA ILE A 19 -4.53 13.84 -1.57
C ILE A 19 -3.38 14.49 -2.30
N TYR A 20 -3.45 15.79 -2.57
CA TYR A 20 -2.34 16.53 -3.15
C TYR A 20 -1.14 16.50 -2.20
N LEU A 21 0.02 16.08 -2.71
CA LEU A 21 1.27 16.13 -1.96
C LEU A 21 2.00 17.43 -2.28
N ALA A 22 2.53 17.53 -3.51
CA ALA A 22 3.27 18.67 -4.02
C ALA A 22 3.62 18.46 -5.50
N GLN A 23 3.98 19.54 -6.23
CA GLN A 23 4.47 19.50 -7.62
C GLN A 23 3.61 18.66 -8.60
N GLY A 24 2.29 18.77 -8.50
CA GLY A 24 1.37 18.00 -9.34
C GLY A 24 1.32 16.50 -9.03
N ILE A 25 1.91 16.06 -7.91
CA ILE A 25 1.85 14.68 -7.43
C ILE A 25 0.80 14.56 -6.34
N TYR A 26 0.01 13.49 -6.45
CA TYR A 26 -1.05 13.12 -5.54
C TYR A 26 -0.77 11.75 -4.94
N ALA A 27 -1.22 11.54 -3.71
CA ALA A 27 -1.21 10.26 -3.03
C ALA A 27 -2.59 9.61 -3.05
N GLU A 28 -2.61 8.30 -3.24
CA GLU A 28 -3.80 7.47 -3.20
C GLU A 28 -3.54 6.23 -2.36
N VAL A 29 -4.46 5.90 -1.44
CA VAL A 29 -4.49 4.55 -0.85
C VAL A 29 -5.09 3.61 -1.89
N THR A 30 -4.25 2.77 -2.49
CA THR A 30 -4.66 1.84 -3.54
C THR A 30 -5.00 0.46 -2.99
N LEU A 31 -4.41 0.04 -1.86
CA LEU A 31 -4.83 -1.16 -1.13
C LEU A 31 -4.85 -0.86 0.36
N SER A 32 -5.81 -1.43 1.08
CA SER A 32 -5.80 -1.48 2.55
C SER A 32 -5.55 -2.93 2.99
N TYR A 33 -4.94 -3.14 4.15
CA TYR A 33 -4.77 -4.49 4.72
C TYR A 33 -5.77 -4.68 5.86
N GLN A 34 -6.77 -5.51 5.64
CA GLN A 34 -7.88 -5.74 6.56
C GLN A 34 -8.27 -7.22 6.54
N HIS A 35 -8.72 -7.75 7.68
CA HIS A 35 -9.15 -9.15 7.79
C HIS A 35 -8.11 -10.17 7.28
N GLY A 36 -6.82 -9.88 7.47
CA GLY A 36 -5.73 -10.77 7.08
C GLY A 36 -5.35 -10.75 5.59
N ALA A 37 -5.95 -9.88 4.78
CA ALA A 37 -5.67 -9.79 3.34
C ALA A 37 -5.57 -8.34 2.84
N TRP A 38 -4.91 -8.18 1.70
CA TRP A 38 -4.94 -6.92 0.95
C TRP A 38 -6.30 -6.78 0.26
N GLN A 39 -6.93 -5.62 0.45
CA GLN A 39 -8.26 -5.27 -0.05
C GLN A 39 -8.14 -4.12 -1.06
N PRO A 40 -8.45 -4.39 -2.34
CA PRO A 40 -8.59 -3.34 -3.34
C PRO A 40 -9.68 -2.33 -2.98
N GLN A 41 -9.38 -1.07 -3.27
CA GLN A 41 -10.35 0.03 -3.27
C GLN A 41 -11.06 0.09 -4.64
N PRO A 42 -12.20 0.79 -4.74
CA PRO A 42 -12.93 0.90 -6.02
C PRO A 42 -12.12 1.50 -7.18
N TRP A 43 -11.04 2.22 -6.87
CA TRP A 43 -10.16 2.88 -7.83
C TRP A 43 -8.79 2.20 -7.99
N THR A 44 -8.56 1.05 -7.35
CA THR A 44 -7.31 0.30 -7.49
C THR A 44 -7.10 -0.11 -8.94
N TYR A 45 -5.89 0.11 -9.44
CA TYR A 45 -5.55 -0.34 -10.79
C TYR A 45 -5.63 -1.88 -10.90
N PRO A 46 -6.13 -2.44 -12.03
CA PRO A 46 -6.37 -3.88 -12.14
C PRO A 46 -5.15 -4.77 -11.94
N ASP A 47 -3.96 -4.28 -12.32
CA ASP A 47 -2.66 -4.92 -12.09
C ASP A 47 -2.37 -5.09 -10.59
N TYR A 48 -2.62 -4.05 -9.79
CA TYR A 48 -2.45 -4.09 -8.32
C TYR A 48 -3.51 -4.94 -7.61
N ALA A 49 -4.69 -5.12 -8.22
CA ALA A 49 -5.75 -5.98 -7.70
C ALA A 49 -5.59 -7.46 -8.10
N SER A 50 -4.62 -7.78 -8.97
CA SER A 50 -4.42 -9.16 -9.43
C SER A 50 -3.96 -10.08 -8.31
N PRO A 51 -4.41 -11.35 -8.26
CA PRO A 51 -4.05 -12.28 -7.20
C PRO A 51 -2.53 -12.41 -6.98
N GLY A 52 -1.77 -12.52 -8.07
CA GLY A 52 -0.31 -12.63 -7.99
C GLY A 52 0.36 -11.38 -7.37
N TYR A 53 -0.19 -10.19 -7.63
CA TYR A 53 0.32 -8.96 -7.03
C TYR A 53 -0.04 -8.86 -5.54
N LEU A 54 -1.27 -9.26 -5.16
CA LEU A 54 -1.69 -9.31 -3.77
C LEU A 54 -0.85 -10.31 -2.95
N ASP A 55 -0.53 -11.47 -3.52
CA ASP A 55 0.34 -12.48 -2.90
C ASP A 55 1.77 -11.98 -2.71
N LEU A 56 2.32 -11.31 -3.74
CA LEU A 56 3.62 -10.67 -3.67
C LEU A 56 3.65 -9.63 -2.53
N LEU A 57 2.64 -8.76 -2.46
CA LEU A 57 2.53 -7.75 -1.42
C LEU A 57 2.31 -8.36 -0.03
N ALA A 58 1.65 -9.50 0.08
CA ALA A 58 1.53 -10.22 1.35
C ALA A 58 2.91 -10.69 1.84
N GLY A 59 3.77 -11.17 0.92
CA GLY A 59 5.17 -11.48 1.20
C GLY A 59 5.97 -10.26 1.67
N VAL A 60 5.86 -9.14 0.95
CA VAL A 60 6.50 -7.86 1.32
C VAL A 60 6.07 -7.42 2.71
N ARG A 61 4.76 -7.47 3.01
CA ARG A 61 4.23 -7.10 4.32
C ARG A 61 4.79 -7.95 5.45
N ARG A 62 4.84 -9.28 5.27
CA ARG A 62 5.40 -10.21 6.28
C ARG A 62 6.85 -9.85 6.58
N ARG A 63 7.66 -9.66 5.53
CA ARG A 63 9.07 -9.26 5.67
C ARG A 63 9.20 -7.91 6.40
N TYR A 64 8.40 -6.93 6.01
CA TYR A 64 8.44 -5.60 6.63
C TYR A 64 8.06 -5.65 8.12
N LYS A 65 7.06 -6.48 8.49
CA LYS A 65 6.68 -6.70 9.89
C LYS A 65 7.86 -7.24 10.71
N THR A 66 8.54 -8.27 10.22
CA THR A 66 9.72 -8.84 10.89
C THR A 66 10.84 -7.81 11.06
N GLN A 67 11.09 -6.97 10.05
CA GLN A 67 12.08 -5.91 10.14
C GLN A 67 11.73 -4.86 11.21
N LEU A 68 10.46 -4.51 11.36
CA LEU A 68 10.00 -3.61 12.41
C LEU A 68 10.17 -4.22 13.81
N GLU A 69 9.84 -5.50 13.97
CA GLU A 69 10.04 -6.23 15.23
C GLU A 69 11.51 -6.28 15.63
N GLN A 70 12.41 -6.56 14.69
CA GLN A 70 13.87 -6.55 14.92
C GLN A 70 14.39 -5.17 15.30
N ALA A 71 13.93 -4.12 14.59
CA ALA A 71 14.35 -2.74 14.87
C ALA A 71 13.89 -2.26 16.25
N LEU A 72 12.72 -2.72 16.72
CA LEU A 72 12.22 -2.42 18.06
C LEU A 72 12.96 -3.21 19.14
N ALA A 73 13.35 -4.46 18.88
CA ALA A 73 14.12 -5.29 19.81
C ALA A 73 15.58 -4.83 20.00
N THR A 74 16.10 -4.02 19.08
CA THR A 74 17.47 -3.46 19.13
C THR A 74 17.52 -2.09 19.82
N ARG A 75 16.37 -1.57 20.27
CA ARG A 75 16.24 -0.31 21.02
C ARG A 75 16.03 -0.59 22.50
#